data_AF-G0MXE3-F1
#
_entry.id   AF-G0MXE3-F1
#
_cell.length_a   1.000
_cell.length_b   1.000
_cell.length_c   1.000
_cell.angle_alpha   90.00
_cell.angle_beta   90.00
_cell.angle_gamma   90.00
#
_symmetry.space_group_name_H-M   'P 1'
#
loop_
_entity.id
_entity.type
_entity.pdbx_description
1 polymer ?
#
loop_
_entity_poly.entity_id
_entity_poly.type
_entity_poly.pdbx_seq_one_letter_code
_entity_poly.pdbx_strand_id
1 'polypeptide(L)'
;MKLRFLLLISGLFCISNQELVSKAEGCFLRCVAQCVAFVEKGASSQQSLETCKPQCQKFNNDNLCMDNTCWSTCNGELVPEKTLPAPSNLTLKGVRGLSWNDVPGAVMYYIGYRTMNSKKFVSDDFVITEKQSVDLSSLTNIDPCSELEVAVAAFSEDGIGNESKELKISSPKPTANPKLDLLEMQYFNTTLVSDFYQANATVHVEFRYKTDRKLINNDSSALITFLAWFLGQDDLDVMPLFHLISCVDPDLSQGIPVPDFVSQSDLKT
;
A
#
# COMPACT_ATOMS: atom_id res chain seq x y z
N MET A 1 -24.47 56.57 -20.23
CA MET A 1 -24.49 55.21 -19.67
C MET A 1 -23.09 54.61 -19.86
N LYS A 2 -22.23 54.63 -18.83
CA LYS A 2 -20.83 54.15 -18.90
C LYS A 2 -20.78 52.70 -18.41
N LEU A 3 -20.56 51.76 -19.32
CA LEU A 3 -20.40 50.35 -19.01
C LEU A 3 -18.96 50.11 -18.52
N ARG A 4 -18.79 49.79 -17.23
CA ARG A 4 -17.49 49.37 -16.66
C ARG A 4 -17.37 47.86 -16.85
N PHE A 5 -16.44 47.42 -17.71
CA PHE A 5 -16.02 46.03 -17.78
C PHE A 5 -15.08 45.74 -16.59
N LEU A 6 -15.55 44.92 -15.66
CA LEU A 6 -14.69 44.28 -14.65
C LEU A 6 -14.04 43.06 -15.31
N LEU A 7 -12.75 43.19 -15.64
CA LEU A 7 -11.89 42.07 -15.99
C LEU A 7 -11.61 41.27 -14.71
N LEU A 8 -12.37 40.20 -14.50
CA LEU A 8 -12.05 39.15 -13.54
C LEU A 8 -10.89 38.33 -14.13
N ILE A 9 -9.67 38.64 -13.69
CA ILE A 9 -8.49 37.81 -13.92
C ILE A 9 -8.66 36.61 -12.98
N SER A 10 -9.23 35.52 -13.50
CA SER A 10 -9.15 34.21 -12.86
C SER A 10 -7.69 33.76 -12.95
N GLY A 11 -6.89 34.10 -11.94
CA GLY A 11 -5.59 33.48 -11.74
C GLY A 11 -5.80 31.99 -11.49
N LEU A 12 -5.44 31.18 -12.48
CA LEU A 12 -5.09 29.78 -12.25
C LEU A 12 -3.90 29.79 -11.29
N PHE A 13 -4.16 29.70 -10.00
CA PHE A 13 -3.16 29.24 -9.06
C PHE A 13 -2.88 27.78 -9.41
N CYS A 14 -1.87 27.55 -10.25
CA CYS A 14 -1.22 26.25 -10.31
C CYS A 14 -0.74 25.95 -8.89
N ILE A 15 -1.40 24.99 -8.24
CA ILE A 15 -0.89 24.36 -7.05
C ILE A 15 0.47 23.80 -7.45
N SER A 16 1.53 24.31 -6.81
CA SER A 16 2.89 23.82 -6.99
C SER A 16 2.89 22.33 -6.68
N ASN A 17 3.09 21.48 -7.69
CA ASN A 17 3.53 20.11 -7.45
C ASN A 17 4.86 20.24 -6.69
N GLN A 18 4.88 19.81 -5.43
CA GLN A 18 6.13 19.65 -4.71
C GLN A 18 6.88 18.49 -5.36
N GLU A 19 8.15 18.70 -5.66
CA GLU A 19 9.05 17.63 -6.11
C GLU A 19 9.09 16.54 -5.02
N LEU A 20 8.89 15.30 -5.44
CA LEU A 20 8.93 14.08 -4.63
C LEU A 20 10.27 13.87 -3.94
N VAL A 21 11.32 14.44 -4.52
CA VAL A 21 12.72 14.25 -4.12
C VAL A 21 13.41 15.61 -4.14
N SER A 22 14.04 15.99 -3.02
CA SER A 22 14.89 17.18 -2.94
C SER A 22 16.18 17.01 -3.74
N LYS A 23 16.94 18.10 -3.96
CA LYS A 23 18.24 18.00 -4.68
C LYS A 23 19.27 17.15 -3.94
N ALA A 24 19.31 17.22 -2.62
CA ALA A 24 20.17 16.39 -1.78
C ALA A 24 19.80 14.91 -1.90
N GLU A 25 18.51 14.59 -1.77
CA GLU A 25 18.02 13.22 -1.95
C GLU A 25 18.26 12.73 -3.39
N GLY A 26 18.13 13.61 -4.39
CA GLY A 26 18.44 13.30 -5.78
C GLY A 26 19.90 12.85 -5.95
N CYS A 27 20.85 13.58 -5.36
CA CYS A 27 22.27 13.20 -5.36
C CYS A 27 22.53 11.89 -4.62
N PHE A 28 21.88 11.70 -3.46
CA PHE A 28 21.93 10.45 -2.72
C PHE A 28 21.45 9.26 -3.56
N LEU A 29 20.26 9.37 -4.17
CA LEU A 29 19.66 8.30 -4.96
C LEU A 29 20.47 8.00 -6.23
N ARG A 30 21.04 9.01 -6.89
CA ARG A 30 21.94 8.79 -8.02
C ARG A 30 23.22 8.04 -7.63
N CYS A 31 23.83 8.39 -6.50
CA CYS A 31 24.96 7.62 -5.99
C CYS A 31 24.57 6.16 -5.70
N VAL A 32 23.39 5.93 -5.10
CA VAL A 32 22.89 4.57 -4.81
C VAL A 32 22.66 3.80 -6.11
N ALA A 33 22.01 4.41 -7.10
CA ALA A 33 21.79 3.80 -8.42
C ALA A 33 23.11 3.45 -9.11
N GLN A 34 24.11 4.33 -9.03
CA GLN A 34 25.45 4.06 -9.53
C GLN A 34 26.05 2.84 -8.82
N CYS A 35 26.08 2.84 -7.48
CA CYS A 35 26.61 1.71 -6.72
C CYS A 35 25.89 0.38 -7.07
N VAL A 36 24.56 0.39 -7.13
CA VAL A 36 23.75 -0.79 -7.48
C VAL A 36 24.09 -1.32 -8.88
N ALA A 37 24.31 -0.44 -9.85
CA ALA A 37 24.70 -0.85 -11.20
C ALA A 37 26.07 -1.54 -11.25
N PHE A 38 26.99 -1.20 -10.34
CA PHE A 38 28.35 -1.75 -10.27
C PHE A 38 28.49 -2.99 -9.35
N VAL A 39 27.65 -3.15 -8.33
CA VAL A 39 27.62 -4.37 -7.52
C VAL A 39 27.17 -5.53 -8.42
N GLU A 40 28.06 -6.50 -8.66
CA GLU A 40 27.85 -7.60 -9.61
C GLU A 40 26.44 -8.22 -9.51
N LYS A 41 25.85 -8.56 -10.67
CA LYS A 41 24.53 -9.22 -10.86
C LYS A 41 24.37 -10.60 -10.17
N GLY A 42 25.26 -10.96 -9.23
CA GLY A 42 25.25 -12.20 -8.44
C GLY A 42 24.64 -12.05 -7.04
N ALA A 43 24.46 -10.84 -6.51
CA ALA A 43 23.78 -10.60 -5.24
C ALA A 43 22.27 -10.45 -5.44
N SER A 44 21.46 -10.81 -4.42
CA SER A 44 20.02 -10.53 -4.46
C SER A 44 19.76 -9.01 -4.43
N SER A 45 18.74 -8.54 -5.15
CA SER A 45 18.42 -7.10 -5.32
C SER A 45 18.17 -6.32 -4.02
N GLN A 46 17.90 -7.02 -2.91
CA GLN A 46 17.73 -6.37 -1.62
C GLN A 46 19.08 -6.14 -0.91
N GLN A 47 20.06 -7.00 -1.20
CA GLN A 47 21.40 -6.97 -0.61
C GLN A 47 22.27 -5.87 -1.23
N SER A 48 22.09 -5.58 -2.52
CA SER A 48 22.71 -4.45 -3.24
C SER A 48 22.31 -3.10 -2.64
N LEU A 49 21.00 -2.84 -2.48
CA LEU A 49 20.50 -1.58 -1.92
C LEU A 49 20.99 -1.33 -0.48
N GLU A 50 20.91 -2.33 0.39
CA GLU A 50 21.36 -2.21 1.79
C GLU A 50 22.88 -2.00 1.91
N THR A 51 23.66 -2.50 0.95
CA THR A 51 25.11 -2.26 0.88
C THR A 51 25.43 -0.85 0.36
N CYS A 52 24.64 -0.34 -0.58
CA CYS A 52 24.92 0.91 -1.28
C CYS A 52 24.43 2.17 -0.53
N LYS A 53 23.26 2.12 0.14
CA LYS A 53 22.72 3.29 0.87
C LYS A 53 23.73 3.90 1.85
N PRO A 54 24.43 3.15 2.74
CA PRO A 54 25.36 3.75 3.69
C PRO A 54 26.55 4.45 3.03
N GLN A 55 27.02 3.94 1.89
CA GLN A 55 28.17 4.50 1.16
C GLN A 55 27.86 5.88 0.55
N CYS A 56 26.58 6.11 0.25
CA CYS A 56 26.10 7.33 -0.41
C CYS A 56 25.56 8.39 0.56
N GLN A 57 25.51 8.12 1.87
CA GLN A 57 24.88 9.03 2.85
C GLN A 57 25.43 10.46 2.84
N LYS A 58 26.71 10.64 2.48
CA LYS A 58 27.32 11.99 2.36
C LYS A 58 26.60 12.92 1.38
N PHE A 59 25.91 12.35 0.38
CA PHE A 59 25.19 13.11 -0.63
C PHE A 59 23.82 13.59 -0.14
N ASN A 60 23.26 12.97 0.89
CA ASN A 60 22.00 13.38 1.51
C ASN A 60 22.21 14.54 2.49
N ASN A 61 22.80 15.63 2.02
CA ASN A 61 23.11 16.81 2.80
C ASN A 61 22.73 18.06 2.02
N ASP A 62 21.77 18.84 2.53
CA ASP A 62 21.30 20.08 1.89
C ASP A 62 22.40 21.13 1.71
N ASN A 63 23.49 21.05 2.49
CA ASN A 63 24.62 21.96 2.39
C ASN A 63 25.73 21.44 1.45
N LEU A 64 25.50 20.33 0.74
CA LEU A 64 26.46 19.77 -0.22
C LEU A 64 26.81 20.78 -1.33
N CYS A 65 25.81 21.54 -1.78
CA CYS A 65 25.93 22.42 -2.94
C CYS A 65 25.20 23.75 -2.71
N MET A 66 25.77 24.83 -3.26
CA MET A 66 25.21 26.18 -3.15
C MET A 66 24.41 26.64 -4.39
N ASP A 67 24.57 25.96 -5.53
CA ASP A 67 23.93 26.32 -6.79
C ASP A 67 23.55 25.10 -7.65
N ASN A 68 22.75 25.34 -8.70
CA ASN A 68 22.24 24.28 -9.59
C ASN A 68 23.33 23.57 -10.38
N THR A 69 24.45 24.24 -10.67
CA THR A 69 25.57 23.65 -11.42
C THR A 69 26.33 22.64 -10.56
N CYS A 70 26.48 22.93 -9.27
CA CYS A 70 26.98 21.96 -8.30
C CYS A 70 26.03 20.78 -8.15
N TRP A 71 24.71 21.03 -8.02
CA TRP A 71 23.72 19.97 -7.86
C TRP A 71 23.66 19.01 -9.05
N SER A 72 23.82 19.48 -10.28
CA SER A 72 23.77 18.62 -11.48
C SER A 72 24.88 17.55 -11.50
N THR A 73 25.99 17.79 -10.81
CA THR A 73 27.14 16.88 -10.71
C THR A 73 27.38 16.39 -9.27
N CYS A 74 26.50 16.74 -8.34
CA CYS A 74 26.62 16.42 -6.92
C CYS A 74 28.01 16.75 -6.36
N ASN A 75 28.39 18.02 -6.46
CA ASN A 75 29.72 18.54 -6.07
C ASN A 75 30.87 17.97 -6.93
N GLY A 76 30.61 17.72 -8.22
CA GLY A 76 31.60 17.22 -9.18
C GLY A 76 31.97 15.75 -9.02
N GLU A 77 31.32 15.01 -8.11
CA GLU A 77 31.61 13.60 -7.86
C GLU A 77 30.82 12.66 -8.77
N LEU A 78 29.67 13.10 -9.27
CA LEU A 78 28.83 12.35 -10.19
C LEU A 78 28.86 13.01 -11.58
N VAL A 79 28.56 12.22 -12.60
CA VAL A 79 28.37 12.73 -13.97
C VAL A 79 27.21 13.74 -14.01
N PRO A 80 27.12 14.61 -15.02
CA PRO A 80 25.98 15.53 -15.14
C PRO A 80 24.65 14.78 -15.24
N GLU A 81 23.66 15.28 -14.50
CA GLU A 81 22.31 14.73 -14.46
C GLU A 81 21.63 14.71 -15.84
N LYS A 82 21.01 13.59 -16.18
CA LYS A 82 20.03 13.46 -17.26
C LYS A 82 18.63 13.22 -16.72
N THR A 83 17.65 13.71 -17.45
CA THR A 83 16.24 13.43 -17.15
C THR A 83 15.82 12.09 -17.76
N LEU A 84 15.25 11.20 -16.93
CA LEU A 84 14.58 9.98 -17.37
C LEU A 84 13.07 10.23 -17.55
N PRO A 85 12.38 9.48 -18.43
CA PRO A 85 10.93 9.61 -18.56
C PRO A 85 10.22 9.12 -17.30
N ALA A 86 9.03 9.67 -17.06
CA ALA A 86 8.22 9.26 -15.91
C ALA A 86 7.74 7.81 -16.04
N PRO A 87 7.73 7.02 -14.94
CA PRO A 87 7.05 5.73 -14.89
C PRO A 87 5.59 5.86 -15.33
N SER A 88 5.15 4.92 -16.16
CA SER A 88 3.80 4.92 -16.75
C SER A 88 3.01 3.68 -16.37
N ASN A 89 1.69 3.73 -16.55
CA ASN A 89 0.78 2.61 -16.30
C ASN A 89 0.85 2.06 -14.87
N LEU A 90 0.83 2.95 -13.88
CA LEU A 90 0.75 2.58 -12.48
C LEU A 90 -0.58 1.85 -12.24
N THR A 91 -0.50 0.62 -11.75
CA THR A 91 -1.63 -0.29 -11.55
C THR A 91 -1.56 -0.94 -10.17
N LEU A 92 -2.73 -1.18 -9.59
CA LEU A 92 -2.85 -1.92 -8.33
C LEU A 92 -3.03 -3.42 -8.61
N LYS A 93 -2.26 -4.22 -7.90
CA LYS A 93 -2.36 -5.67 -7.80
C LYS A 93 -2.77 -6.01 -6.38
N GLY A 94 -3.98 -6.55 -6.22
CA GLY A 94 -4.56 -6.73 -4.89
C GLY A 94 -4.84 -5.39 -4.21
N VAL A 95 -4.70 -5.37 -2.88
CA VAL A 95 -5.07 -4.21 -2.06
C VAL A 95 -4.01 -3.10 -2.08
N ARG A 96 -2.72 -3.48 -1.96
CA ARG A 96 -1.59 -2.54 -1.83
C ARG A 96 -0.36 -2.89 -2.68
N GLY A 97 -0.45 -3.91 -3.53
CA GLY A 97 0.58 -4.18 -4.52
C GLY A 97 0.53 -3.12 -5.61
N LEU A 98 1.65 -2.43 -5.84
CA LEU A 98 1.79 -1.44 -6.91
C LEU A 98 2.72 -1.98 -7.99
N SER A 99 2.38 -1.79 -9.26
CA SER A 99 3.26 -2.09 -10.39
C SER A 99 3.17 -1.07 -11.50
N TRP A 100 4.24 -0.93 -12.28
CA TRP A 100 4.35 0.03 -13.39
C TRP A 100 5.13 -0.56 -14.57
N ASN A 101 5.15 0.14 -15.69
CA ASN A 101 5.97 -0.22 -16.85
C ASN A 101 7.45 0.13 -16.62
N ASP A 102 8.35 -0.68 -17.16
CA ASP A 102 9.78 -0.43 -17.10
C ASP A 102 10.17 0.90 -17.78
N VAL A 103 11.07 1.64 -17.16
CA VAL A 103 11.62 2.89 -17.67
C VAL A 103 12.99 2.61 -18.31
N PRO A 104 13.18 2.88 -19.61
CA PRO A 104 14.44 2.61 -20.28
C PRO A 104 15.62 3.32 -19.60
N GLY A 105 16.65 2.54 -19.25
CA GLY A 105 17.85 3.03 -18.58
C GLY A 105 17.73 3.16 -17.06
N ALA A 106 16.58 2.89 -16.46
CA ALA A 106 16.42 2.86 -15.02
C ALA A 106 17.12 1.64 -14.41
N VAL A 107 17.80 1.86 -13.29
CA VAL A 107 18.44 0.82 -12.46
C VAL A 107 17.59 0.56 -11.22
N MET A 108 16.91 1.59 -10.72
CA MET A 108 16.04 1.50 -9.55
C MET A 108 14.88 2.51 -9.62
N TYR A 109 13.94 2.36 -8.69
CA TYR A 109 12.76 3.19 -8.55
C TYR A 109 12.61 3.68 -7.12
N TYR A 110 12.16 4.92 -6.98
CA TYR A 110 11.79 5.56 -5.73
C TYR A 110 10.27 5.74 -5.68
N ILE A 111 9.63 5.28 -4.61
CA ILE A 111 8.19 5.35 -4.40
C ILE A 111 7.96 6.20 -3.17
N GLY A 112 7.53 7.44 -3.35
CA GLY A 112 7.03 8.25 -2.23
C GLY A 112 5.56 7.95 -1.99
N TYR A 113 5.18 7.90 -0.72
CA TYR A 113 3.81 7.67 -0.30
C TYR A 113 3.39 8.68 0.76
N ARG A 114 2.09 8.96 0.85
CA ARG A 114 1.52 9.76 1.94
C ARG A 114 0.09 9.34 2.24
N THR A 115 -0.37 9.56 3.46
CA THR A 115 -1.81 9.48 3.77
C THR A 115 -2.52 10.72 3.23
N MET A 116 -3.80 10.60 2.85
CA MET A 116 -4.60 11.73 2.34
C MET A 116 -4.68 12.94 3.28
N ASN A 117 -4.43 12.74 4.57
CA ASN A 117 -4.45 13.80 5.58
C ASN A 117 -3.09 14.50 5.74
N SER A 118 -2.02 13.94 5.18
CA SER A 118 -0.71 14.57 5.12
C SER A 118 -0.62 15.48 3.90
N LYS A 119 -0.24 16.74 4.10
CA LYS A 119 -0.08 17.72 3.01
C LYS A 119 1.25 17.59 2.27
N LYS A 120 2.17 16.74 2.72
CA LYS A 120 3.54 16.64 2.18
C LYS A 120 4.01 15.19 2.14
N PHE A 121 4.80 14.85 1.12
CA PHE A 121 5.70 13.71 1.20
C PHE A 121 6.79 14.07 2.21
N VAL A 122 6.94 13.27 3.27
CA VAL A 122 8.00 13.45 4.27
C VAL A 122 9.18 12.59 3.82
N SER A 123 10.41 13.03 4.14
CA SER A 123 11.65 12.35 3.75
C SER A 123 11.75 10.89 4.21
N ASP A 124 10.90 10.43 5.14
CA ASP A 124 10.90 9.05 5.65
C ASP A 124 9.76 8.20 5.04
N ASP A 125 8.88 8.79 4.23
CA ASP A 125 7.71 8.12 3.66
C ASP A 125 8.01 7.63 2.23
N PHE A 126 9.01 6.76 2.09
CA PHE A 126 9.41 6.23 0.79
C PHE A 126 9.87 4.76 0.82
N VAL A 127 9.84 4.15 -0.36
CA VAL A 127 10.44 2.84 -0.64
C VAL A 127 11.36 2.95 -1.84
N ILE A 128 12.53 2.29 -1.79
CA ILE A 128 13.42 2.13 -2.94
C ILE A 128 13.41 0.65 -3.35
N THR A 129 13.31 0.38 -4.65
CA THR A 129 13.31 -0.98 -5.20
C THR A 129 13.98 -1.02 -6.58
N GLU A 130 14.60 -2.14 -6.91
CA GLU A 130 15.12 -2.42 -8.26
C GLU A 130 14.04 -3.02 -9.18
N LYS A 131 12.88 -3.40 -8.63
CA LYS A 131 11.79 -4.07 -9.36
C LYS A 131 10.73 -3.07 -9.80
N GLN A 132 10.01 -3.36 -10.88
CA GLN A 132 8.86 -2.57 -11.37
C GLN A 132 7.57 -2.82 -10.56
N SER A 133 7.72 -3.25 -9.31
CA SER A 133 6.62 -3.51 -8.40
C SER A 133 7.08 -3.47 -6.95
N VAL A 134 6.16 -3.07 -6.06
CA VAL A 134 6.35 -3.06 -4.61
C VAL A 134 5.06 -3.48 -3.93
N ASP A 135 5.16 -4.18 -2.80
CA ASP A 135 4.02 -4.38 -1.91
C ASP A 135 4.08 -3.36 -0.77
N LEU A 136 3.10 -2.46 -0.73
CA LEU A 136 3.01 -1.43 0.32
C LEU A 136 2.28 -1.93 1.57
N SER A 137 1.92 -3.22 1.64
CA SER A 137 1.31 -3.83 2.83
C SER A 137 2.27 -3.96 4.01
N SER A 138 3.59 -3.96 3.75
CA SER A 138 4.63 -4.11 4.78
C SER A 138 5.09 -2.79 5.40
N LEU A 139 4.46 -1.66 5.06
CA LEU A 139 4.82 -0.36 5.62
C LEU A 139 4.43 -0.31 7.10
N THR A 140 5.41 -0.12 7.98
CA THR A 140 5.19 -0.12 9.44
C THR A 140 4.90 1.27 10.01
N ASN A 141 5.17 2.33 9.25
CA ASN A 141 5.01 3.73 9.68
C ASN A 141 3.64 4.33 9.34
N ILE A 142 2.72 3.56 8.75
CA ILE A 142 1.38 4.00 8.38
C ILE A 142 0.34 2.98 8.84
N ASP A 143 -0.84 3.47 9.22
CA ASP A 143 -2.01 2.64 9.43
C ASP A 143 -2.36 1.83 8.16
N PRO A 144 -2.35 0.49 8.21
CA PRO A 144 -2.60 -0.37 7.06
C PRO A 144 -4.01 -0.22 6.46
N CYS A 145 -4.94 0.43 7.15
CA CYS A 145 -6.30 0.71 6.68
C CYS A 145 -6.48 2.11 6.05
N SER A 146 -5.48 2.97 6.10
CA SER A 146 -5.59 4.36 5.63
C SER A 146 -5.50 4.51 4.10
N GLU A 147 -6.22 5.48 3.53
CA GLU A 147 -6.04 5.83 2.11
C GLU A 147 -4.61 6.37 1.86
N LEU A 148 -4.02 6.00 0.72
CA LEU A 148 -2.69 6.49 0.30
C LEU A 148 -2.75 7.23 -1.03
N GLU A 149 -1.87 8.20 -1.18
CA GLU A 149 -1.42 8.71 -2.47
C GLU A 149 0.02 8.30 -2.69
N VAL A 150 0.33 7.79 -3.89
CA VAL A 150 1.66 7.30 -4.24
C VAL A 150 2.12 7.89 -5.56
N ALA A 151 3.41 8.19 -5.64
CA ALA A 151 4.09 8.59 -6.87
C ALA A 151 5.41 7.83 -7.00
N VAL A 152 5.82 7.56 -8.24
CA VAL A 152 7.01 6.77 -8.56
C VAL A 152 7.93 7.59 -9.46
N ALA A 153 9.23 7.59 -9.15
CA ALA A 153 10.28 8.15 -9.99
C ALA A 153 11.34 7.07 -10.28
N ALA A 154 11.96 7.14 -11.46
CA ALA A 154 13.02 6.22 -11.88
C ALA A 154 14.41 6.83 -11.68
N PHE A 155 15.42 6.02 -11.42
CA PHE A 155 16.80 6.48 -11.24
C PHE A 155 17.79 5.60 -12.00
N SER A 156 18.82 6.23 -12.56
CA SER A 156 19.98 5.58 -13.17
C SER A 156 21.28 6.14 -12.58
N GLU A 157 22.42 5.61 -13.01
CA GLU A 157 23.76 6.09 -12.62
C GLU A 157 23.93 7.61 -12.90
N ASP A 158 23.33 8.08 -13.99
CA ASP A 158 23.47 9.45 -14.50
C ASP A 158 22.16 10.25 -14.50
N GLY A 159 21.04 9.67 -14.07
CA GLY A 159 19.74 10.30 -14.30
C GLY A 159 18.70 10.18 -13.21
N ILE A 160 17.86 11.21 -13.16
CA ILE A 160 16.68 11.33 -12.30
C ILE A 160 15.45 11.37 -13.20
N GLY A 161 14.48 10.52 -12.89
CA GLY A 161 13.22 10.45 -13.62
C GLY A 161 12.21 11.47 -13.12
N ASN A 162 11.45 12.00 -14.06
CA ASN A 162 10.23 12.73 -13.73
C ASN A 162 9.28 11.83 -12.93
N GLU A 163 8.48 12.44 -12.08
CA GLU A 163 7.47 11.73 -11.30
C GLU A 163 6.34 11.20 -12.19
N SER A 164 5.85 10.02 -11.84
CA SER A 164 4.59 9.53 -12.36
C SER A 164 3.44 10.45 -11.95
N LYS A 165 2.30 10.33 -12.64
CA LYS A 165 1.05 10.85 -12.09
C LYS A 165 0.75 10.15 -10.76
N GLU A 166 0.34 10.93 -9.75
CA GLU A 166 -0.10 10.39 -8.46
C GLU A 166 -1.23 9.36 -8.66
N LEU A 167 -1.14 8.24 -7.94
CA LEU A 167 -2.17 7.22 -7.87
C LEU A 167 -2.78 7.21 -6.46
N LYS A 168 -4.10 7.33 -6.39
CA LYS A 168 -4.83 7.17 -5.13
C LYS A 168 -5.17 5.69 -4.88
N ILE A 169 -4.77 5.19 -3.73
CA ILE A 169 -5.09 3.86 -3.21
C ILE A 169 -6.14 4.04 -2.12
N SER A 170 -7.36 3.58 -2.39
CA SER A 170 -8.45 3.60 -1.41
C SER A 170 -8.16 2.67 -0.23
N SER A 171 -8.78 2.96 0.91
CA SER A 171 -8.75 2.07 2.06
C SER A 171 -9.19 0.66 1.67
N PRO A 172 -8.49 -0.38 2.15
CA PRO A 172 -8.91 -1.76 2.00
C PRO A 172 -10.36 -1.93 2.45
N LYS A 173 -11.19 -2.59 1.65
CA LYS A 173 -12.54 -2.98 2.06
C LYS A 173 -12.55 -4.49 2.25
N PRO A 174 -12.64 -5.00 3.50
CA PRO A 174 -12.79 -6.43 3.71
C PRO A 174 -14.05 -6.91 3.00
N THR A 175 -13.93 -7.94 2.15
CA THR A 175 -15.09 -8.57 1.51
C THR A 175 -15.45 -9.84 2.25
N ALA A 176 -16.63 -9.87 2.85
CA ALA A 176 -17.25 -11.10 3.35
C ALA A 176 -17.82 -11.92 2.19
N ASN A 177 -17.79 -13.25 2.31
CA ASN A 177 -18.38 -14.17 1.33
C ASN A 177 -19.86 -13.80 1.08
N PRO A 178 -20.35 -13.75 -0.19
CA PRO A 178 -21.70 -13.27 -0.53
C PRO A 178 -22.88 -14.03 0.10
N LYS A 179 -22.63 -15.12 0.84
CA LYS A 179 -23.65 -15.84 1.62
C LYS A 179 -23.86 -15.28 3.03
N LEU A 180 -22.93 -14.45 3.52
CA LEU A 180 -22.98 -13.77 4.80
C LEU A 180 -22.88 -12.26 4.55
N ASP A 181 -23.94 -11.52 4.85
CA ASP A 181 -23.91 -10.06 4.94
C ASP A 181 -23.13 -9.68 6.20
N LEU A 182 -21.99 -9.01 6.07
CA LEU A 182 -21.34 -8.36 7.22
C LEU A 182 -22.25 -7.21 7.70
N LEU A 183 -22.70 -7.28 8.95
CA LEU A 183 -23.52 -6.23 9.57
C LEU A 183 -22.68 -5.24 10.35
N GLU A 184 -21.79 -5.75 11.19
CA GLU A 184 -21.02 -4.94 12.12
C GLU A 184 -19.59 -5.48 12.21
N MET A 185 -18.62 -4.57 12.31
CA MET A 185 -17.25 -4.88 12.67
C MET A 185 -16.76 -3.77 13.62
N GLN A 186 -16.48 -4.13 14.87
CA GLN A 186 -16.11 -3.18 15.91
C GLN A 186 -14.78 -3.58 16.57
N TYR A 187 -13.86 -2.62 16.66
CA TYR A 187 -12.60 -2.80 17.36
C TYR A 187 -12.76 -2.46 18.85
N PHE A 188 -12.35 -3.39 19.71
CA PHE A 188 -12.26 -3.22 21.14
C PHE A 188 -10.80 -3.27 21.57
N ASN A 189 -10.32 -2.21 22.22
CA ASN A 189 -8.96 -2.13 22.75
C ASN A 189 -8.82 -2.93 24.07
N THR A 190 -9.33 -4.15 24.09
CA THR A 190 -9.31 -5.08 25.21
C THR A 190 -8.45 -6.28 24.83
N THR A 191 -7.41 -6.52 25.63
CA THR A 191 -6.49 -7.64 25.44
C THR A 191 -7.18 -8.96 25.77
N LEU A 192 -7.05 -9.95 24.90
CA LEU A 192 -7.47 -11.33 25.17
C LEU A 192 -6.25 -12.13 25.62
N VAL A 193 -6.35 -12.75 26.80
CA VAL A 193 -5.30 -13.64 27.33
C VAL A 193 -5.93 -15.00 27.62
N SER A 194 -5.37 -16.04 27.02
CA SER A 194 -5.67 -17.46 27.25
C SER A 194 -4.36 -18.19 27.55
N ASP A 195 -4.42 -19.39 28.13
CA ASP A 195 -3.27 -20.14 28.67
C ASP A 195 -2.09 -20.31 27.68
N PHE A 196 -2.33 -20.16 26.38
CA PHE A 196 -1.33 -20.26 25.32
C PHE A 196 -1.46 -19.20 24.21
N TYR A 197 -2.29 -18.16 24.40
CA TYR A 197 -2.53 -17.14 23.38
C TYR A 197 -2.74 -15.75 23.99
N GLN A 198 -2.12 -14.73 23.40
CA GLN A 198 -2.30 -13.34 23.79
C GLN A 198 -2.54 -12.48 22.55
N ALA A 199 -3.63 -11.71 22.54
CA ALA A 199 -3.92 -10.71 21.53
C ALA A 199 -4.06 -9.33 22.18
N ASN A 200 -3.44 -8.32 21.57
CA ASN A 200 -3.40 -6.96 22.12
C ASN A 200 -4.78 -6.27 22.12
N ALA A 201 -5.68 -6.71 21.25
CA ALA A 201 -7.01 -6.16 21.08
C ALA A 201 -7.99 -7.24 20.58
N THR A 202 -9.27 -6.91 20.61
CA THR A 202 -10.37 -7.80 20.18
C THR A 202 -11.16 -7.12 19.06
N VAL A 203 -11.62 -7.89 18.08
CA VAL A 203 -12.54 -7.41 17.03
C VAL A 203 -13.83 -8.19 17.13
N HIS A 204 -14.96 -7.50 17.29
CA HIS A 204 -16.29 -8.08 17.20
C HIS A 204 -16.77 -7.99 15.76
N VAL A 205 -17.30 -9.10 15.24
CA VAL A 205 -17.80 -9.20 13.87
C VAL A 205 -19.18 -9.83 13.91
N GLU A 206 -20.19 -9.12 13.41
CA GLU A 206 -21.56 -9.61 13.29
C GLU A 206 -21.89 -9.89 11.82
N PHE A 207 -22.37 -11.10 11.55
CA PHE A 207 -22.85 -11.50 10.22
C PHE A 207 -24.35 -11.78 10.25
N ARG A 208 -25.04 -11.43 9.16
CA ARG A 208 -26.40 -11.84 8.85
C ARG A 208 -26.40 -12.75 7.64
N TYR A 209 -27.27 -13.73 7.63
CA TYR A 209 -27.45 -14.60 6.47
C TYR A 209 -28.95 -14.77 6.16
N LYS A 210 -29.24 -15.11 4.90
CA LYS A 210 -30.62 -15.42 4.48
C LYS A 210 -30.86 -16.92 4.56
N THR A 211 -31.97 -17.29 5.20
CA THR A 211 -32.42 -18.68 5.40
C THR A 211 -33.38 -19.17 4.31
N ASP A 212 -33.74 -18.32 3.34
CA ASP A 212 -34.93 -18.53 2.51
C ASP A 212 -34.86 -19.79 1.63
N ARG A 213 -35.50 -20.86 2.11
CA ARG A 213 -35.91 -22.02 1.31
C ARG A 213 -37.29 -21.70 0.70
N LYS A 214 -37.34 -20.93 -0.39
CA LYS A 214 -38.62 -20.64 -1.08
C LYS A 214 -38.96 -21.78 -2.05
N LEU A 215 -39.79 -22.73 -1.62
CA LEU A 215 -40.41 -23.72 -2.51
C LEU A 215 -41.39 -22.98 -3.45
N ILE A 216 -41.01 -22.85 -4.72
CA ILE A 216 -41.97 -22.49 -5.77
C ILE A 216 -42.67 -23.78 -6.18
N ASN A 217 -43.84 -24.04 -5.60
CA ASN A 217 -44.69 -25.13 -6.07
C ASN A 217 -45.45 -24.69 -7.32
N ASN A 218 -45.25 -25.42 -8.42
CA ASN A 218 -46.23 -25.81 -9.46
C ASN A 218 -45.69 -25.87 -10.89
N ASP A 219 -44.38 -26.03 -11.11
CA ASP A 219 -43.93 -26.50 -12.41
C ASP A 219 -42.71 -27.40 -12.31
N SER A 220 -42.68 -28.45 -13.14
CA SER A 220 -41.74 -29.57 -13.04
C SER A 220 -40.31 -29.23 -13.53
N SER A 221 -39.93 -27.96 -13.43
CA SER A 221 -38.61 -27.43 -13.71
C SER A 221 -38.23 -26.44 -12.60
N ALA A 222 -38.10 -26.97 -11.38
CA ALA A 222 -37.61 -26.21 -10.24
C ALA A 222 -36.10 -25.95 -10.41
N LEU A 223 -35.75 -24.79 -10.96
CA LEU A 223 -34.38 -24.30 -10.92
C LEU A 223 -34.09 -23.80 -9.50
N ILE A 224 -33.28 -24.53 -8.75
CA ILE A 224 -32.84 -24.12 -7.41
C ILE A 224 -31.74 -23.05 -7.57
N THR A 225 -32.06 -21.79 -7.32
CA THR A 225 -31.07 -20.73 -7.21
C THR A 225 -30.50 -20.73 -5.78
N PHE A 226 -29.31 -21.29 -5.59
CA PHE A 226 -28.67 -21.43 -4.26
C PHE A 226 -28.06 -20.10 -3.77
N LEU A 227 -28.90 -19.17 -3.31
CA LEU A 227 -28.48 -17.90 -2.69
C LEU A 227 -28.71 -17.87 -1.16
N ALA A 228 -29.16 -18.96 -0.53
CA ALA A 228 -29.51 -19.02 0.90
C ALA A 228 -28.85 -20.21 1.61
N TRP A 229 -28.56 -20.06 2.92
CA TRP A 229 -28.04 -21.14 3.76
C TRP A 229 -29.16 -22.15 4.06
N PHE A 230 -29.01 -23.38 3.60
CA PHE A 230 -30.11 -24.35 3.52
C PHE A 230 -30.07 -25.46 4.58
N LEU A 231 -28.95 -25.61 5.29
CA LEU A 231 -28.73 -26.73 6.24
C LEU A 231 -29.39 -26.48 7.60
N GLY A 232 -29.37 -25.24 8.08
CA GLY A 232 -29.96 -24.86 9.37
C GLY A 232 -28.97 -24.02 10.18
N GLN A 233 -29.42 -23.43 11.28
CA GLN A 233 -28.55 -22.63 12.15
C GLN A 233 -27.52 -23.51 12.88
N ASP A 234 -27.90 -24.72 13.29
CA ASP A 234 -27.03 -25.66 14.00
C ASP A 234 -25.93 -26.25 13.11
N ASP A 235 -26.13 -26.21 11.79
CA ASP A 235 -25.13 -26.62 10.79
C ASP A 235 -24.23 -25.45 10.34
N LEU A 236 -24.52 -24.22 10.80
CA LEU A 236 -23.75 -23.03 10.45
C LEU A 236 -22.52 -22.91 11.36
N ASP A 237 -21.42 -23.51 10.93
CA ASP A 237 -20.10 -23.26 11.51
C ASP A 237 -19.51 -21.98 10.91
N VAL A 238 -19.60 -20.86 11.64
CA VAL A 238 -18.92 -19.61 11.29
C VAL A 238 -17.62 -19.54 12.08
N MET A 239 -16.57 -20.09 11.49
CA MET A 239 -15.21 -19.84 11.96
C MET A 239 -14.69 -18.57 11.27
N PRO A 240 -14.59 -17.42 11.96
CA PRO A 240 -13.90 -16.25 11.41
C PRO A 240 -12.41 -16.58 11.28
N LEU A 241 -12.03 -17.19 10.16
CA LEU A 241 -10.65 -17.41 9.78
C LEU A 241 -10.07 -16.10 9.27
N PHE A 242 -9.64 -15.24 10.19
CA PHE A 242 -8.69 -14.20 9.83
C PHE A 242 -7.61 -14.10 10.91
N HIS A 243 -6.48 -14.72 10.62
CA HIS A 243 -5.22 -14.30 11.23
C HIS A 243 -4.66 -13.18 10.34
N LEU A 244 -4.79 -11.93 10.79
CA LEU A 244 -4.24 -10.77 10.07
C LEU A 244 -2.73 -10.68 10.34
N ILE A 245 -1.95 -11.55 9.68
CA ILE A 245 -0.49 -11.39 9.61
C ILE A 245 -0.14 -10.36 8.51
N SER A 246 -0.98 -10.27 7.48
CA SER A 246 -1.00 -9.19 6.47
C SER A 246 -2.44 -8.95 5.98
N CYS A 247 -2.71 -7.80 5.35
CA CYS A 247 -4.04 -7.47 4.80
C CYS A 247 -4.34 -8.16 3.44
N VAL A 248 -3.50 -9.09 3.01
CA VAL A 248 -3.51 -9.61 1.62
C VAL A 248 -4.06 -11.03 1.54
N ASP A 249 -3.62 -11.94 2.41
CA ASP A 249 -4.08 -13.33 2.42
C ASP A 249 -4.37 -13.80 3.85
N PRO A 250 -5.52 -14.43 4.12
CA PRO A 250 -5.77 -15.06 5.40
C PRO A 250 -4.83 -16.26 5.57
N ASP A 251 -3.97 -16.23 6.58
CA ASP A 251 -3.22 -17.42 7.01
C ASP A 251 -4.21 -18.40 7.65
N LEU A 252 -4.29 -19.60 7.06
CA LEU A 252 -5.16 -20.70 7.49
C LEU A 252 -4.45 -21.69 8.42
N SER A 253 -3.19 -21.44 8.79
CA SER A 253 -2.44 -22.31 9.69
C SER A 253 -3.00 -22.21 11.12
N GLN A 254 -3.63 -23.30 11.56
CA GLN A 254 -4.32 -23.38 12.84
C GLN A 254 -3.32 -23.50 14.00
N GLY A 255 -3.19 -22.44 14.80
CA GLY A 255 -2.44 -22.44 16.06
C GLY A 255 -3.19 -21.82 17.25
N ILE A 256 -4.47 -21.45 17.08
CA ILE A 256 -5.28 -20.76 18.09
C ILE A 256 -6.32 -21.74 18.66
N PRO A 257 -6.61 -21.74 19.97
CA PRO A 257 -7.69 -22.55 20.54
C PRO A 257 -9.01 -22.21 19.85
N VAL A 258 -9.70 -23.25 19.39
CA VAL A 258 -11.07 -23.13 18.91
C VAL A 258 -11.97 -22.89 20.14
N PRO A 259 -12.82 -21.86 20.15
CA PRO A 259 -13.84 -21.75 21.18
C PRO A 259 -14.83 -22.92 21.03
N ASP A 260 -14.89 -23.79 22.03
CA ASP A 260 -15.91 -24.85 22.11
C ASP A 260 -17.25 -24.26 22.55
N PHE A 261 -18.29 -24.51 21.76
CA PHE A 261 -19.67 -24.21 22.14
C PHE A 261 -20.20 -25.37 22.99
N VAL A 262 -20.37 -25.11 24.29
CA VAL A 262 -21.02 -26.05 25.19
C VAL A 262 -22.53 -25.87 25.10
N SER A 263 -23.28 -26.96 24.94
CA SER A 263 -24.74 -26.89 24.90
C SER A 263 -25.27 -26.38 26.26
N GLN A 264 -26.40 -25.67 26.27
CA GLN A 264 -26.97 -25.13 27.52
C GLN A 264 -27.28 -26.24 28.56
N SER A 265 -27.41 -27.50 28.13
CA SER A 265 -27.55 -28.68 29.00
C SER A 265 -26.27 -29.07 29.75
N ASP A 266 -25.10 -28.67 29.27
CA ASP A 266 -23.80 -29.02 29.86
C ASP A 266 -23.36 -27.99 30.93
N LEU A 267 -24.06 -26.87 31.06
CA LEU A 267 -23.86 -25.84 32.09
C LEU A 267 -24.54 -26.17 33.43
N LYS A 268 -25.19 -27.34 33.55
CA LYS A 268 -25.82 -27.81 34.79
C LYS A 268 -25.13 -29.08 35.30
N THR A 269 -23.92 -28.92 35.81
CA THR A 269 -23.34 -29.80 36.85
C THR A 269 -22.56 -28.96 37.84
#